data_AF-A0A847BUX1-F1
#
_entry.id   AF-A0A847BUX1-F1
#
_cell.length_a   1.000
_cell.length_b   1.000
_cell.length_c   1.000
_cell.angle_alpha   90.00
_cell.angle_beta   90.00
_cell.angle_gamma   90.00
#
_symmetry.space_group_name_H-M   'P 1'
#
loop_
_entity.id
_entity.type
_entity.pdbx_description
1 polymer ?
#
loop_
_entity_poly.entity_id
_entity_poly.type
_entity_poly.pdbx_seq_one_letter_code
_entity_poly.pdbx_strand_id
1 'polypeptide(L)'
;MNGQAGKSMLLVWTIFLLALAVMLPGQAMAHCDTLDGPVVADARIALDQNDITPILKWISAEDEKAVRAAFVQTQVVRKQSPEAKALADMYFFETLVRIHRAGEGAPYTGLKPGTAIDPAIALADQALASGSADKLVEVLTGAMAKGIRERFTRAYENQKHAKDSVAAG
;
A
#
# COMPACT_ATOMS: atom_id res chain seq x y z
N MET A 1 35.89 38.65 10.91
CA MET A 1 35.29 38.25 9.61
C MET A 1 34.80 36.78 9.57
N ASN A 2 34.46 36.14 10.71
CA ASN A 2 34.07 34.70 10.75
C ASN A 2 32.55 34.43 10.84
N GLY A 3 31.71 35.47 10.86
CA GLY A 3 30.27 35.33 11.14
C GLY A 3 29.39 34.97 9.94
N GLN A 4 29.84 35.24 8.70
CA GLN A 4 29.03 34.95 7.50
C GLN A 4 29.18 33.49 7.05
N ALA A 5 30.41 32.94 7.05
CA ALA A 5 30.65 31.55 6.66
C ALA A 5 29.89 30.54 7.52
N GLY A 6 29.78 30.79 8.84
CA GLY A 6 29.01 29.92 9.74
C GLY A 6 27.49 29.94 9.48
N LYS A 7 26.93 31.09 9.09
CA LYS A 7 25.51 31.22 8.75
C LYS A 7 25.17 30.56 7.42
N SER A 8 26.05 30.69 6.43
CA SER A 8 25.91 30.01 5.12
C SER A 8 26.00 28.49 5.27
N MET A 9 26.91 27.99 6.11
CA MET A 9 27.03 26.57 6.38
C MET A 9 25.81 26.01 7.11
N LEU A 10 25.29 26.75 8.10
CA LEU A 10 24.06 26.35 8.81
C LEU A 10 22.86 26.26 7.84
N LEU A 11 22.71 27.21 6.93
CA LEU A 11 21.62 27.22 5.94
C LEU A 11 21.68 26.02 4.99
N VAL A 12 22.89 25.66 4.51
CA VAL A 12 23.11 24.50 3.63
C VAL A 12 22.74 23.19 4.34
N TRP A 13 23.13 23.04 5.61
CA TRP A 13 22.77 21.88 6.42
C TRP A 13 21.26 21.79 6.66
N THR A 14 20.59 22.91 6.91
CA THR A 14 19.12 22.91 7.07
C THR A 14 18.40 22.50 5.79
N ILE A 15 18.84 23.00 4.63
CA ILE A 15 18.27 22.62 3.32
C ILE A 15 18.53 21.15 3.02
N PHE A 16 19.74 20.65 3.32
CA PHE A 16 20.09 19.25 3.13
C PHE A 16 19.24 18.32 4.01
N LEU A 17 19.03 18.69 5.29
CA LEU A 17 18.18 17.93 6.21
C LEU A 17 16.70 17.98 5.79
N LEU A 18 16.21 19.12 5.29
CA LEU A 18 14.85 19.22 4.74
C LEU A 18 14.68 18.34 3.50
N ALA A 19 15.65 18.35 2.59
CA ALA A 19 15.62 17.53 1.38
C ALA A 19 15.67 16.03 1.71
N LEU A 20 16.43 15.64 2.75
CA LEU A 20 16.48 14.26 3.23
C LEU A 20 15.16 13.81 3.88
N ALA A 21 14.46 14.71 4.58
CA ALA A 21 13.16 14.43 5.19
C ALA A 21 12.06 14.16 4.14
N VAL A 22 12.13 14.76 2.96
CA VAL A 22 11.20 14.50 1.84
C VAL A 22 11.48 13.15 1.16
N MET A 23 12.67 12.56 1.37
CA MET A 23 13.03 11.23 0.87
C MET A 23 12.74 10.10 1.86
N LEU A 24 12.13 10.40 3.02
CA LEU A 24 11.58 9.33 3.85
C LEU A 24 10.48 8.63 3.05
N PRO A 25 10.58 7.30 2.82
CA PRO A 25 9.52 6.58 2.14
C PRO A 25 8.23 6.82 2.94
N GLY A 26 7.26 7.49 2.31
CA GLY A 26 5.92 7.55 2.87
C GLY A 26 5.48 6.12 3.17
N GLN A 27 4.86 5.88 4.32
CA GLN A 27 4.35 4.56 4.64
C GLN A 27 3.49 4.10 3.46
N ALA A 28 3.98 3.11 2.70
CA ALA A 28 3.18 2.47 1.69
C ALA A 28 2.00 1.87 2.45
N MET A 29 0.86 2.54 2.39
CA MET A 29 -0.36 2.11 3.05
C MET A 29 -0.87 0.92 2.25
N ALA A 30 -0.31 -0.26 2.54
CA ALA A 30 -0.86 -1.50 2.04
C ALA A 30 -2.31 -1.58 2.54
N HIS A 31 -3.25 -1.64 1.60
CA HIS A 31 -4.70 -1.61 1.84
C HIS A 31 -5.25 -2.94 2.40
N CYS A 32 -4.43 -3.64 3.19
CA CYS A 32 -4.75 -4.95 3.78
C CYS A 32 -5.93 -4.90 4.77
N ASP A 33 -6.40 -3.71 5.13
CA ASP A 33 -7.55 -3.46 6.01
C ASP A 33 -8.81 -2.97 5.29
N THR A 34 -8.85 -3.02 3.96
CA THR A 34 -10.04 -2.64 3.17
C THR A 34 -10.93 -3.85 2.87
N LEU A 35 -12.25 -3.61 2.67
CA LEU A 35 -13.21 -4.65 2.27
C LEU A 35 -12.94 -5.29 0.90
N ASP A 36 -12.23 -4.56 0.03
CA ASP A 36 -11.80 -4.99 -1.30
C ASP A 36 -10.30 -5.36 -1.32
N GLY A 37 -9.66 -5.38 -0.14
CA GLY A 37 -8.26 -5.69 0.05
C GLY A 37 -7.97 -7.19 -0.03
N PRO A 38 -6.69 -7.56 -0.20
CA PRO A 38 -6.31 -8.95 -0.48
C PRO A 38 -6.62 -9.90 0.70
N VAL A 39 -6.53 -9.42 1.94
CA VAL A 39 -6.88 -10.21 3.14
C VAL A 39 -8.36 -10.61 3.13
N VAL A 40 -9.26 -9.66 2.83
CA VAL A 40 -10.71 -9.91 2.77
C VAL A 40 -11.08 -10.72 1.53
N ALA A 41 -10.39 -10.52 0.40
CA ALA A 41 -10.58 -11.32 -0.80
C ALA A 41 -10.33 -12.82 -0.53
N ASP A 42 -9.19 -13.15 0.11
CA ASP A 42 -8.90 -14.54 0.48
C ASP A 42 -9.83 -15.07 1.57
N ALA A 43 -10.30 -14.21 2.49
CA ALA A 43 -11.29 -14.61 3.49
C ALA A 43 -12.63 -15.00 2.86
N ARG A 44 -13.09 -14.28 1.82
CA ARG A 44 -14.30 -14.64 1.06
C ARG A 44 -14.13 -16.02 0.42
N ILE A 45 -13.01 -16.23 -0.27
CA ILE A 45 -12.68 -17.53 -0.91
C ILE A 45 -12.69 -18.64 0.15
N ALA A 46 -11.98 -18.43 1.26
CA ALA A 46 -11.85 -19.41 2.32
C ALA A 46 -13.20 -19.81 2.92
N LEU A 47 -14.02 -18.80 3.25
CA LEU A 47 -15.36 -19.03 3.78
C LEU A 47 -16.22 -19.78 2.77
N ASP A 48 -16.31 -19.31 1.52
CA ASP A 48 -17.17 -19.88 0.48
C ASP A 48 -16.78 -21.32 0.12
N GLN A 49 -15.49 -21.66 0.15
CA GLN A 49 -14.99 -23.00 -0.08
C GLN A 49 -15.00 -23.89 1.18
N ASN A 50 -15.28 -23.32 2.36
CA ASN A 50 -15.09 -23.97 3.65
C ASN A 50 -13.66 -24.53 3.82
N ASP A 51 -12.67 -23.82 3.29
CA ASP A 51 -11.25 -24.15 3.37
C ASP A 51 -10.49 -22.95 3.93
N ILE A 52 -9.80 -23.12 5.06
CA ILE A 52 -9.07 -22.04 5.71
C ILE A 52 -7.72 -21.73 5.04
N THR A 53 -7.23 -22.60 4.17
CA THR A 53 -5.89 -22.52 3.59
C THR A 53 -5.56 -21.17 2.95
N PRO A 54 -6.45 -20.51 2.17
CA PRO A 54 -6.15 -19.23 1.52
C PRO A 54 -5.73 -18.12 2.47
N ILE A 55 -6.20 -18.15 3.73
CA ILE A 55 -5.95 -17.07 4.69
C ILE A 55 -4.77 -17.31 5.63
N LEU A 56 -4.19 -18.51 5.65
CA LEU A 56 -3.09 -18.82 6.57
C LEU A 56 -1.83 -18.00 6.29
N LYS A 57 -1.64 -17.53 5.05
CA LYS A 57 -0.53 -16.65 4.67
C LYS A 57 -0.59 -15.24 5.27
N TRP A 58 -1.75 -14.82 5.79
CA TRP A 58 -1.96 -13.47 6.32
C TRP A 58 -1.72 -13.34 7.82
N ILE A 59 -1.40 -14.45 8.51
CA ILE A 59 -1.36 -14.51 9.96
C ILE A 59 -0.05 -15.14 10.44
N SER A 60 0.30 -14.89 11.70
CA SER A 60 1.43 -15.56 12.33
C SER A 60 1.05 -17.00 12.74
N ALA A 61 2.06 -17.85 12.97
CA ALA A 61 1.84 -19.19 13.51
C ALA A 61 1.20 -19.16 14.91
N GLU A 62 1.46 -18.11 15.70
CA GLU A 62 0.89 -17.93 17.04
C GLU A 62 -0.62 -17.64 16.98
N ASP A 63 -1.07 -16.93 15.94
CA ASP A 63 -2.47 -16.54 15.75
C ASP A 63 -3.33 -17.63 15.09
N GLU A 64 -2.70 -18.62 14.45
CA GLU A 64 -3.39 -19.64 13.65
C GLU A 64 -4.52 -20.34 14.43
N LYS A 65 -4.27 -20.70 15.69
CA LYS A 65 -5.28 -21.35 16.54
C LYS A 65 -6.52 -20.48 16.74
N ALA A 66 -6.32 -19.18 16.97
CA ALA A 66 -7.42 -18.23 17.20
C ALA A 66 -8.22 -18.03 15.90
N VAL A 67 -7.54 -17.91 14.76
CA VAL A 67 -8.17 -17.72 13.46
C VAL A 67 -8.96 -18.96 13.04
N ARG A 68 -8.42 -20.17 13.27
CA ARG A 68 -9.14 -21.44 13.05
C ARG A 68 -10.43 -21.52 13.87
N ALA A 69 -10.38 -21.13 15.14
CA ALA A 69 -11.56 -21.12 16.00
C ALA A 69 -12.64 -20.15 15.48
N ALA A 70 -12.24 -18.92 15.12
CA ALA A 70 -13.14 -17.93 14.54
C ALA A 70 -13.74 -18.43 13.21
N PHE A 71 -12.94 -19.07 12.35
CA PHE A 71 -13.39 -19.62 11.07
C PHE A 71 -14.48 -20.69 11.26
N VAL A 72 -14.26 -21.63 12.19
CA VAL A 72 -15.25 -22.68 12.50
C VAL A 72 -16.55 -22.06 13.02
N GLN A 73 -16.47 -21.09 13.93
CA GLN A 73 -17.65 -20.39 14.46
C GLN A 73 -18.42 -19.67 13.36
N THR A 74 -17.72 -18.95 12.48
CA THR A 74 -18.32 -18.28 11.32
C THR A 74 -19.03 -19.26 10.40
N GLN A 75 -18.41 -20.41 10.09
CA GLN A 75 -19.02 -21.43 9.24
C GLN A 75 -20.29 -22.05 9.85
N VAL A 76 -20.40 -22.11 11.19
CA VAL A 76 -21.64 -22.55 11.86
C VAL A 76 -22.73 -21.49 11.74
N VAL A 77 -22.43 -20.23 12.04
CA VAL A 77 -23.43 -19.14 12.06
C VAL A 77 -23.93 -18.81 10.65
N ARG A 78 -23.04 -18.75 9.66
CA ARG A 78 -23.40 -18.32 8.30
C ARG A 78 -24.40 -19.24 7.59
N LYS A 79 -24.59 -20.46 8.09
CA LYS A 79 -25.53 -21.44 7.53
C LYS A 79 -26.99 -21.20 7.97
N GLN A 80 -27.23 -20.31 8.94
CA GLN A 80 -28.55 -20.14 9.55
C GLN A 80 -29.51 -19.31 8.69
N SER A 81 -29.04 -18.21 8.09
CA SER A 81 -29.82 -17.36 7.19
C SER A 81 -28.89 -16.45 6.35
N PRO A 82 -29.39 -15.80 5.28
CA PRO A 82 -28.63 -14.79 4.54
C PRO A 82 -28.13 -13.64 5.43
N GLU A 83 -28.94 -13.19 6.39
CA GLU A 83 -28.58 -12.13 7.34
C GLU A 83 -27.51 -12.61 8.32
N ALA A 84 -27.64 -13.84 8.82
CA ALA A 84 -26.64 -14.46 9.68
C ALA A 84 -25.30 -14.67 8.93
N LYS A 85 -25.36 -14.99 7.63
CA LYS A 85 -24.17 -15.05 6.77
C LYS A 85 -23.49 -13.70 6.66
N ALA A 86 -24.24 -12.64 6.35
CA ALA A 86 -23.66 -11.30 6.25
C ALA A 86 -22.97 -10.87 7.56
N LEU A 87 -23.61 -11.13 8.70
CA LEU A 87 -23.05 -10.80 10.01
C LEU A 87 -21.81 -11.64 10.35
N ALA A 88 -21.86 -12.95 10.12
CA ALA A 88 -20.77 -13.86 10.42
C ALA A 88 -19.55 -13.62 9.52
N ASP A 89 -19.77 -13.34 8.23
CA ASP A 89 -18.72 -13.01 7.27
C ASP A 89 -18.04 -11.69 7.70
N MET A 90 -18.82 -10.64 8.06
CA MET A 90 -18.26 -9.37 8.54
C MET A 90 -17.45 -9.53 9.83
N TYR A 91 -17.98 -10.25 10.82
CA TYR A 91 -17.25 -10.59 12.05
C TYR A 91 -15.90 -11.25 11.75
N PHE A 92 -15.87 -12.16 10.78
CA PHE A 92 -14.64 -12.86 10.41
C PHE A 92 -13.64 -11.93 9.72
N PHE A 93 -14.11 -11.08 8.81
CA PHE A 93 -13.26 -10.08 8.14
C PHE A 93 -12.60 -9.14 9.15
N GLU A 94 -13.36 -8.59 10.08
CA GLU A 94 -12.83 -7.71 11.14
C GLU A 94 -11.81 -8.45 12.02
N THR A 95 -12.10 -9.70 12.37
CA THR A 95 -11.20 -10.53 13.18
C THR A 95 -9.88 -10.80 12.46
N LEU A 96 -9.93 -11.25 11.21
CA LEU A 96 -8.74 -11.58 10.43
C LEU A 96 -7.89 -10.33 10.16
N VAL A 97 -8.52 -9.23 9.73
CA VAL A 97 -7.80 -7.97 9.47
C VAL A 97 -7.16 -7.44 10.74
N ARG A 98 -7.86 -7.45 11.88
CA ARG A 98 -7.28 -7.00 13.15
C ARG A 98 -6.04 -7.80 13.54
N ILE A 99 -6.08 -9.13 13.38
CA ILE A 99 -4.94 -10.02 13.65
C ILE A 99 -3.78 -9.73 12.68
N HIS A 100 -4.07 -9.66 11.38
CA HIS A 100 -3.08 -9.35 10.36
C HIS A 100 -2.37 -8.01 10.64
N ARG A 101 -3.14 -6.95 10.90
CA ARG A 101 -2.62 -5.62 11.23
C ARG A 101 -1.75 -5.63 12.48
N ALA A 102 -2.16 -6.36 13.51
CA ALA A 102 -1.34 -6.54 14.72
C ALA A 102 0.00 -7.21 14.40
N GLY A 103 0.02 -8.21 13.50
CA GLY A 103 1.24 -8.84 12.99
C GLY A 103 2.15 -7.89 12.20
N GLU A 104 1.58 -6.88 11.54
CA GLU A 104 2.34 -5.79 10.89
C GLU A 104 2.83 -4.72 11.88
N GLY A 105 2.51 -4.85 13.18
CA GLY A 105 2.78 -3.82 14.19
C GLY A 105 1.92 -2.56 14.03
N ALA A 106 0.79 -2.67 13.34
CA ALA A 106 -0.06 -1.54 13.00
C ALA A 106 -1.43 -1.63 13.70
N PRO A 107 -2.01 -0.49 14.13
CA PRO A 107 -3.30 -0.51 14.82
C PRO A 107 -4.43 -0.90 13.85
N TYR A 108 -5.43 -1.57 14.39
CA TYR A 108 -6.71 -1.78 13.72
C TYR A 108 -7.64 -0.60 13.98
N THR A 109 -8.11 0.05 12.90
CA THR A 109 -9.00 1.22 12.98
C THR A 109 -10.37 0.96 12.34
N GLY A 110 -10.77 -0.30 12.25
CA GLY A 110 -11.96 -0.72 11.51
C GLY A 110 -11.63 -1.17 10.08
N LEU A 111 -12.56 -1.93 9.49
CA LEU A 111 -12.52 -2.22 8.06
C LEU A 111 -12.79 -0.95 7.27
N LYS A 112 -11.88 -0.62 6.35
CA LYS A 112 -12.00 0.54 5.48
C LYS A 112 -12.87 0.19 4.27
N PRO A 113 -13.64 1.16 3.74
CA PRO A 113 -14.28 0.97 2.44
C PRO A 113 -13.22 0.67 1.38
N GLY A 114 -13.61 -0.07 0.35
CA GLY A 114 -12.75 -0.32 -0.79
C GLY A 114 -12.22 0.97 -1.39
N THR A 115 -10.91 0.99 -1.65
CA THR A 115 -10.27 2.04 -2.43
C THR A 115 -9.95 1.48 -3.82
N ALA A 116 -9.97 2.33 -4.84
CA ALA A 116 -9.53 1.92 -6.17
C ALA A 116 -8.12 1.32 -6.07
N ILE A 117 -7.94 0.11 -6.61
CA ILE A 117 -6.63 -0.53 -6.68
C ILE A 117 -5.74 0.36 -7.57
N ASP A 118 -4.53 0.65 -7.09
CA ASP A 118 -3.56 1.40 -7.88
C ASP A 118 -3.30 0.64 -9.21
N PRO A 119 -3.39 1.30 -10.37
CA PRO A 119 -3.19 0.64 -11.65
C PRO A 119 -1.87 -0.12 -11.78
N ALA A 120 -0.80 0.33 -11.11
CA ALA A 120 0.48 -0.37 -11.09
C ALA A 120 0.42 -1.66 -10.27
N ILE A 121 -0.33 -1.67 -9.16
CA ILE A 121 -0.59 -2.89 -8.38
C ILE A 121 -1.41 -3.88 -9.20
N ALA A 122 -2.51 -3.42 -9.80
CA ALA A 122 -3.35 -4.27 -10.64
C ALA A 122 -2.55 -4.90 -11.81
N LEU A 123 -1.62 -4.13 -12.40
CA LEU A 123 -0.76 -4.64 -13.46
C LEU A 123 0.28 -5.64 -12.95
N ALA A 124 0.78 -5.47 -11.72
CA ALA A 124 1.68 -6.42 -11.08
C ALA A 124 0.96 -7.75 -10.76
N ASP A 125 -0.28 -7.70 -10.28
CA ASP A 125 -1.10 -8.88 -10.05
C ASP A 125 -1.36 -9.65 -11.36
N GLN A 126 -1.65 -8.94 -12.46
CA GLN A 126 -1.79 -9.55 -13.78
C GLN A 126 -0.49 -10.19 -14.28
N ALA A 127 0.67 -9.58 -13.99
CA ALA A 127 1.95 -10.15 -14.35
C ALA A 127 2.21 -11.48 -13.64
N LEU A 128 1.91 -11.54 -12.33
CA LEU A 128 1.98 -12.78 -11.55
C LEU A 128 0.99 -13.84 -12.06
N ALA A 129 -0.25 -13.44 -12.33
CA ALA A 129 -1.29 -14.36 -12.81
C ALA A 129 -1.00 -14.93 -14.21
N SER A 130 -0.41 -14.13 -15.10
CA SER A 130 -0.05 -14.55 -16.47
C SER A 130 1.32 -15.22 -16.56
N GLY A 131 2.15 -15.10 -15.52
CA GLY A 131 3.53 -15.57 -15.53
C GLY A 131 4.48 -14.74 -16.42
N SER A 132 4.07 -13.55 -16.86
CA SER A 132 4.90 -12.64 -17.66
C SER A 132 4.94 -11.24 -17.07
N ALA A 133 6.14 -10.70 -16.90
CA ALA A 133 6.37 -9.33 -16.47
C ALA A 133 6.35 -8.30 -17.61
N ASP A 134 6.21 -8.73 -18.87
CA ASP A 134 6.50 -7.88 -20.04
C ASP A 134 5.61 -6.63 -20.08
N LYS A 135 4.31 -6.79 -19.85
CA LYS A 135 3.38 -5.66 -19.85
C LYS A 135 3.65 -4.68 -18.71
N LEU A 136 3.98 -5.20 -17.53
CA LEU A 136 4.36 -4.40 -16.37
C LEU A 136 5.62 -3.57 -16.67
N VAL A 137 6.65 -4.22 -17.22
CA VAL A 137 7.91 -3.57 -17.63
C VAL A 137 7.64 -2.50 -18.67
N GLU A 138 6.87 -2.80 -19.73
CA GLU A 138 6.55 -1.84 -20.80
C GLU A 138 5.87 -0.58 -20.25
N VAL A 139 4.83 -0.74 -19.43
CA VAL A 139 4.07 0.39 -18.88
C VAL A 139 4.93 1.24 -17.94
N LEU A 140 5.65 0.61 -17.01
CA LEU A 140 6.46 1.34 -16.03
C LEU A 140 7.66 2.03 -16.67
N THR A 141 8.37 1.37 -17.58
CA THR A 141 9.50 1.98 -18.30
C THR A 141 9.04 3.11 -19.22
N GLY A 142 7.89 2.94 -19.90
CA GLY A 142 7.27 4.01 -20.69
C GLY A 142 6.91 5.23 -19.87
N ALA A 143 6.23 5.04 -18.73
CA ALA A 143 5.87 6.12 -17.81
C ALA A 143 7.12 6.83 -17.25
N MET A 144 8.15 6.07 -16.87
CA MET A 144 9.42 6.61 -16.39
C MET A 144 10.13 7.42 -17.47
N ALA A 145 10.27 6.88 -18.67
CA ALA A 145 10.94 7.56 -19.78
C ALA A 145 10.21 8.85 -20.18
N LYS A 146 8.88 8.85 -20.21
CA LYS A 146 8.06 10.05 -20.42
C LYS A 146 8.31 11.07 -19.31
N GLY A 147 8.21 10.65 -18.05
CA GLY A 147 8.40 11.53 -16.90
C GLY A 147 9.81 12.12 -16.80
N ILE A 148 10.85 11.39 -17.20
CA ILE A 148 12.23 11.89 -17.29
C ILE A 148 12.33 12.96 -18.38
N ARG A 149 11.85 12.68 -19.59
CA ARG A 149 11.90 13.64 -20.71
C ARG A 149 11.17 14.93 -20.38
N GLU A 150 9.96 14.86 -19.83
CA GLU A 150 9.20 16.05 -19.44
C GLU A 150 9.91 16.90 -18.39
N ARG A 151 10.45 16.27 -17.33
CA ARG A 151 11.20 16.97 -16.28
C ARG A 151 12.48 17.58 -16.82
N PHE A 152 13.19 16.85 -17.67
CA PHE A 152 14.41 17.34 -18.31
C PHE A 152 14.12 18.54 -19.20
N THR A 153 13.10 18.48 -20.07
CA THR A 153 12.71 19.60 -20.93
C THR A 153 12.39 20.84 -20.11
N ARG A 154 11.58 20.73 -19.05
CA ARG A 154 11.29 21.86 -18.17
C ARG A 154 12.54 22.43 -17.50
N ALA A 155 13.38 21.57 -16.92
CA ALA A 155 14.61 22.00 -16.27
C ALA A 155 15.57 22.68 -17.27
N TYR A 156 15.63 22.19 -18.50
CA TYR A 156 16.45 22.77 -19.56
C TYR A 156 15.92 24.13 -20.04
N GLU A 157 14.61 24.30 -20.18
CA GLU A 157 14.04 25.63 -20.47
C GLU A 157 14.29 26.62 -19.34
N ASN A 158 14.07 26.23 -18.08
CA ASN A 158 14.37 27.10 -16.93
C ASN A 158 15.87 27.43 -16.84
N GLN A 159 16.76 26.49 -17.22
CA GLN A 159 18.19 26.75 -17.28
C GLN A 159 18.55 27.90 -18.24
N LYS A 160 17.85 28.05 -19.37
CA LYS A 160 18.09 29.15 -20.32
C LYS A 160 17.79 30.51 -19.69
N HIS A 161 16.79 30.56 -18.83
CA HIS A 161 16.35 31.77 -18.12
C HIS A 161 17.03 31.96 -16.77
N ALA A 162 17.97 31.09 -16.39
CA ALA A 162 18.60 31.09 -15.06
C ALA A 162 19.39 32.37 -14.75
N LYS A 163 19.69 33.21 -15.76
CA LYS A 163 20.39 34.50 -15.60
C LYS A 163 19.47 35.71 -15.77
N ASP A 164 18.19 35.50 -16.10
CA ASP A 164 17.29 36.59 -16.47
C ASP A 164 16.69 37.28 -15.25
N SER A 165 16.34 36.53 -14.18
CA SER A 165 15.87 37.04 -12.88
C SER A 165 15.44 35.88 -11.96
N VAL A 166 15.45 36.07 -10.64
CA VAL A 166 14.92 35.11 -9.65
C VAL A 166 13.42 34.80 -9.88
N ALA A 167 12.68 35.73 -10.50
CA ALA A 167 11.26 35.53 -10.84
C ALA A 167 11.03 34.67 -12.10
N ALA A 168 12.09 34.32 -12.84
CA ALA A 168 12.02 33.54 -14.08
C ALA A 168 12.46 32.06 -13.91
N GLY A 169 12.74 31.62 -12.67
CA GLY A 169 13.23 30.27 -12.33
C GLY A 169 12.17 29.34 -11.78
#